data_AF-A0AA88EN98-F1
#
_entry.id   AF-A0AA88EN98-F1
#
_cell.length_a   1.000
_cell.length_b   1.000
_cell.length_c   1.000
_cell.angle_alpha   90.00
_cell.angle_beta   90.00
_cell.angle_gamma   90.00
#
_symmetry.space_group_name_H-M   'P 1'
#
loop_
_entity.id
_entity.type
_entity.pdbx_description
1 polymer ?
#
loop_
_entity_poly.entity_id
_entity_poly.type
_entity_poly.pdbx_seq_one_letter_code
_entity_poly.pdbx_strand_id
1 'polypeptide(L)'
;MGMFGCRVASAPGKVLMTGGYLILERPNAGLVLSTNARFYAIVKPLYDHLKPDSWAWAWTDVKLTSPQLTRESMYKLSLKNVTLQNVSSRQVF
;
A
#
# COMPACT_ATOMS: atom_id res chain seq x y z
N MET A 1 10.83 15.85 -16.60
CA MET A 1 10.42 16.72 -15.48
C MET A 1 9.35 16.00 -14.65
N GLY A 2 9.75 15.06 -13.78
CA GLY A 2 8.80 14.23 -13.03
C GLY A 2 8.69 14.70 -11.60
N MET A 3 7.64 15.44 -11.26
CA MET A 3 7.29 15.76 -9.88
C MET A 3 6.79 14.46 -9.21
N PHE A 4 7.57 13.88 -8.30
CA PHE A 4 7.07 12.81 -7.45
C PHE A 4 6.16 13.44 -6.40
N GLY A 5 4.87 13.57 -6.71
CA GLY A 5 3.87 14.01 -5.74
C GLY A 5 3.48 12.89 -4.78
N CYS A 6 2.83 13.25 -3.67
CA CYS A 6 2.17 12.29 -2.78
C CYS A 6 1.18 11.43 -3.57
N ARG A 7 1.34 10.11 -3.53
CA ARG A 7 0.42 9.15 -4.16
C ARG A 7 -0.44 8.48 -3.11
N VAL A 8 -1.72 8.29 -3.39
CA VAL A 8 -2.66 7.62 -2.48
C VAL A 8 -3.30 6.46 -3.22
N ALA A 9 -3.23 5.28 -2.62
CA ALA A 9 -3.97 4.09 -3.07
C ALA A 9 -5.04 3.75 -2.03
N SER A 10 -6.19 3.25 -2.50
CA SER A 10 -7.29 2.83 -1.62
C SER A 10 -7.94 1.55 -2.10
N ALA A 11 -8.32 0.67 -1.17
CA ALA A 11 -9.05 -0.56 -1.48
C ALA A 11 -10.23 -0.75 -0.50
N PRO A 12 -11.41 -1.19 -0.98
CA PRO A 12 -12.54 -1.51 -0.12
C PRO A 12 -12.33 -2.82 0.65
N GLY A 13 -13.00 -2.95 1.79
CA GLY A 13 -13.07 -4.23 2.51
C GLY A 13 -14.03 -5.21 1.83
N LYS A 14 -13.88 -6.48 2.18
CA LYS A 14 -14.76 -7.58 1.75
C LYS A 14 -15.49 -8.12 2.98
N VAL A 15 -16.82 -8.18 2.94
CA VAL A 15 -17.62 -8.73 4.04
C VAL A 15 -18.55 -9.81 3.54
N LEU A 16 -18.54 -10.96 4.23
CA LEU A 16 -19.49 -12.04 4.02
C LEU A 16 -20.79 -11.68 4.75
N MET A 17 -21.86 -11.44 4.01
CA MET A 17 -23.17 -11.06 4.56
C MET A 17 -24.01 -12.29 4.93
N THR A 18 -23.93 -13.34 4.11
CA THR A 18 -24.60 -14.63 4.36
C THR A 18 -23.77 -15.78 3.81
N GLY A 19 -24.04 -16.99 4.29
CA GLY A 19 -23.34 -18.20 3.89
C GLY A 19 -22.24 -18.64 4.84
N GLY A 20 -21.95 -17.91 5.92
CA GLY A 20 -21.07 -18.27 7.04
C GLY A 20 -20.12 -19.45 6.80
N TYR A 21 -20.29 -20.53 7.57
CA TYR A 21 -19.62 -21.81 7.31
C TYR A 21 -20.39 -22.70 6.33
N LEU A 22 -21.65 -22.38 6.03
CA LEU A 22 -22.49 -23.17 5.13
C LEU A 22 -21.96 -23.18 3.69
N ILE A 23 -21.27 -22.11 3.26
CA ILE A 23 -20.62 -22.01 1.95
C ILE A 23 -19.53 -23.06 1.72
N LEU A 24 -19.06 -23.72 2.78
CA LEU A 24 -18.09 -24.81 2.67
C LEU A 24 -18.71 -26.07 2.04
N GLU A 25 -20.04 -26.22 2.13
CA GLU A 25 -20.78 -27.35 1.56
C GLU A 25 -21.65 -26.91 0.38
N ARG A 26 -21.44 -27.52 -0.78
CA ARG A 26 -22.30 -27.29 -1.96
C ARG A 26 -23.68 -27.93 -1.71
N PRO A 27 -24.79 -27.29 -2.11
CA PRO A 27 -24.91 -26.18 -3.07
C PRO A 27 -25.01 -24.78 -2.44
N ASN A 28 -24.64 -24.60 -1.16
CA ASN A 28 -24.90 -23.34 -0.46
C ASN A 28 -23.99 -22.21 -0.98
N ALA A 29 -24.59 -21.16 -1.55
CA ALA A 29 -23.88 -19.96 -1.94
C ALA A 29 -23.83 -18.95 -0.78
N GLY A 30 -22.72 -18.20 -0.68
CA GLY A 30 -22.63 -17.04 0.20
C GLY A 30 -22.66 -15.73 -0.57
N LEU A 31 -23.18 -14.68 0.07
CA LEU A 31 -23.20 -13.33 -0.48
C LEU A 31 -22.06 -12.52 0.12
N VAL A 32 -21.24 -11.94 -0.73
CA VAL A 32 -20.15 -11.07 -0.33
C VAL A 32 -20.39 -9.68 -0.86
N LEU A 33 -20.23 -8.67 0.00
CA LEU A 33 -20.34 -7.27 -0.36
C LEU A 33 -19.00 -6.54 -0.18
N SER A 34 -18.81 -5.53 -1.03
CA SER A 34 -17.80 -4.49 -0.87
C SER A 34 -18.26 -3.51 0.19
N THR A 35 -17.38 -3.17 1.14
CA THR A 35 -17.68 -2.14 2.14
C THR A 35 -17.27 -0.75 1.66
N ASN A 36 -18.00 0.27 2.11
CA ASN A 36 -17.61 1.67 1.88
C ASN A 36 -16.40 2.09 2.74
N ALA A 37 -16.12 1.34 3.82
CA ALA A 37 -14.89 1.50 4.60
C ALA A 37 -13.69 1.03 3.76
N ARG A 38 -12.77 1.95 3.48
CA ARG A 38 -11.57 1.70 2.66
C ARG A 38 -10.30 1.73 3.49
N PHE A 39 -9.34 0.90 3.11
CA PHE A 39 -7.96 0.98 3.56
C PHE A 39 -7.19 1.95 2.66
N TYR A 40 -6.39 2.83 3.26
CA TYR A 40 -5.58 3.82 2.55
C TYR A 40 -4.10 3.50 2.72
N ALA A 41 -3.36 3.63 1.62
CA ALA A 41 -1.92 3.55 1.54
C ALA A 41 -1.41 4.86 0.93
N ILE A 42 -0.77 5.67 1.76
CA ILE A 42 -0.27 7.00 1.38
C ILE A 42 1.24 6.89 1.20
N VAL A 43 1.72 7.14 -0.02
CA VAL A 43 3.14 7.13 -0.38
C VAL A 43 3.61 8.56 -0.57
N LYS A 44 4.54 8.98 0.28
CA LYS A 44 5.20 10.30 0.18
C LYS A 44 6.68 10.09 -0.12
N PRO A 45 7.24 10.75 -1.15
CA PRO A 45 8.68 10.79 -1.30
C PRO A 45 9.30 11.57 -0.14
N LEU A 46 10.52 11.20 0.26
CA LEU A 46 11.25 11.96 1.28
C LEU A 46 11.86 13.26 0.74
N TYR A 47 12.04 13.34 -0.57
CA TYR A 47 12.65 14.48 -1.25
C TYR A 47 11.75 14.92 -2.41
N ASP A 48 11.32 16.19 -2.41
CA ASP A 48 10.42 16.75 -3.43
C ASP A 48 11.11 16.99 -4.78
N HIS A 49 12.43 17.19 -4.77
CA HIS A 49 13.24 17.47 -5.97
C HIS A 49 14.37 16.48 -6.13
N LEU A 50 14.13 15.41 -6.89
CA LEU A 50 15.18 14.52 -7.36
C LEU A 50 15.73 15.06 -8.67
N LYS A 51 17.03 15.41 -8.70
CA LYS A 51 17.71 15.76 -9.94
C LYS A 51 17.70 14.53 -10.88
N PRO A 52 17.28 14.67 -12.14
CA PRO A 52 17.12 13.54 -13.07
C PRO A 52 18.42 12.76 -13.34
N ASP A 53 19.58 13.38 -13.10
CA ASP A 53 20.90 12.75 -13.32
C ASP A 53 21.57 12.25 -12.02
N SER A 54 20.87 12.30 -10.88
CA SER A 54 21.40 11.79 -9.61
C SER A 54 21.16 10.28 -9.48
N TRP A 55 22.07 9.58 -8.79
CA TRP A 55 21.89 8.18 -8.37
C TRP A 55 20.55 7.95 -7.63
N ALA A 56 19.98 9.00 -7.03
CA ALA A 56 18.67 9.00 -6.38
C ALA A 56 17.46 8.85 -7.33
N TRP A 57 17.65 8.96 -8.66
CA TRP A 57 16.65 8.57 -9.66
C TRP A 57 16.55 7.04 -9.81
N ALA A 58 17.65 6.31 -9.56
CA ALA A 58 17.65 4.85 -9.62
C ALA A 58 16.97 4.22 -8.39
N TRP A 59 17.11 4.86 -7.22
CA TRP A 59 16.50 4.46 -5.96
C TRP A 59 16.01 5.69 -5.19
N THR A 60 14.71 5.74 -4.92
CA THR A 60 14.07 6.82 -4.17
C THR A 60 13.52 6.28 -2.85
N ASP A 61 13.90 6.93 -1.75
CA ASP A 61 13.32 6.63 -0.46
C ASP A 61 11.89 7.23 -0.36
N VAL A 62 10.92 6.38 -0.07
CA VAL A 62 9.50 6.74 0.10
C VAL A 62 9.00 6.29 1.45
N LYS A 63 8.21 7.15 2.10
CA LYS A 63 7.47 6.83 3.32
C LYS A 63 6.08 6.34 2.94
N LEU A 64 5.75 5.12 3.35
CA LEU A 64 4.42 4.54 3.28
C LEU A 64 3.75 4.67 4.65
N THR A 65 2.60 5.33 4.68
CA THR A 65 1.74 5.45 5.86
C THR A 65 0.37 4.86 5.56
N SER A 66 -0.13 4.02 6.48
CA SER A 66 -1.52 3.55 6.45
C SER A 66 -2.24 3.97 7.75
N PRO A 67 -3.21 4.91 7.69
CA PRO A 67 -3.94 5.36 8.86
C PRO A 67 -4.66 4.23 9.62
N GLN A 68 -5.16 3.24 8.90
CA GLN A 68 -5.95 2.13 9.46
C GLN A 68 -5.11 1.06 10.13
N LEU A 69 -3.83 0.95 9.77
CA LEU A 69 -2.91 -0.07 10.31
C LEU A 69 -1.93 0.50 11.33
N THR A 70 -2.00 1.80 11.63
CA THR A 70 -1.05 2.53 12.50
C THR A 70 0.40 2.21 12.15
N ARG A 71 0.67 1.95 10.86
CA ARG A 71 1.94 1.44 10.38
C ARG A 71 2.57 2.47 9.48
N GLU A 72 3.79 2.86 9.86
CA GLU A 72 4.69 3.64 9.04
C GLU A 72 5.87 2.77 8.65
N SER A 73 6.22 2.79 7.36
CA SER A 73 7.33 2.00 6.84
C SER A 73 8.05 2.77 5.75
N MET A 74 9.38 2.64 5.74
CA MET A 74 10.23 3.28 4.75
C MET A 74 10.66 2.26 3.71
N TYR A 75 10.64 2.68 2.46
CA TYR A 75 10.98 1.82 1.34
C TYR A 75 11.89 2.54 0.35
N LYS A 76 12.78 1.77 -0.26
CA LYS A 76 13.54 2.16 -1.44
C LYS A 76 12.79 1.70 -2.68
N LEU A 77 12.27 2.65 -3.44
CA LEU A 77 11.59 2.42 -4.71
C LEU A 77 12.58 2.59 -5.86
N SER A 78 12.72 1.58 -6.72
CA SER A 78 13.37 1.72 -8.03
C SER A 78 12.33 1.78 -9.13
N LEU A 79 12.26 2.92 -9.82
CA LEU A 79 11.31 3.09 -10.92
C LEU A 79 11.74 2.32 -12.18
N LYS A 80 13.05 2.15 -12.40
CA LYS A 80 13.60 1.44 -13.56
C LYS A 80 13.20 -0.04 -13.57
N ASN A 81 13.23 -0.67 -12.39
CA ASN A 81 12.96 -2.09 -12.25
C ASN A 81 11.56 -2.37 -11.66
N VAL A 82 10.79 -1.33 -11.33
CA VAL A 82 9.50 -1.42 -10.61
C VAL A 82 9.64 -2.27 -9.34
N THR A 83 10.73 -2.07 -8.61
CA THR A 83 11.04 -2.82 -7.39
C THR A 83 10.95 -1.93 -6.16
N LEU A 84 10.60 -2.54 -5.03
CA LEU A 84 10.37 -1.84 -3.79
C LEU A 84 11.04 -2.66 -2.66
N GLN A 85 12.03 -2.08 -2.00
CA GLN A 85 12.81 -2.74 -0.95
C GLN A 85 12.51 -2.10 0.41
N ASN A 86 12.21 -2.91 1.43
CA ASN A 86 11.96 -2.41 2.77
C ASN A 86 13.28 -1.98 3.42
N VAL A 87 13.33 -0.73 3.88
CA VAL A 87 14.45 -0.25 4.70
C VAL A 87 14.05 -0.51 6.15
N SER A 88 14.35 -1.72 6.61
CA SER A 88 14.07 -2.30 7.94
C SER A 88 13.37 -1.36 8.94
N SER A 89 12.10 -1.63 9.23
CA SER A 89 11.42 -1.09 10.41
C SER A 89 12.02 -1.75 11.66
N ARG A 90 12.71 -0.98 12.51
CA ARG A 90 12.95 -1.41 13.89
C ARG A 90 11.59 -1.62 14.55
N GLN A 91 11.23 -2.88 14.77
CA GLN A 91 10.10 -3.27 15.60
C GLN A 91 10.52 -3.01 17.04
N VAL A 92 10.10 -1.88 17.60
CA VAL A 92 10.14 -1.67 19.05
C VAL A 92 8.88 -2.35 19.58
N PHE A 93 9.08 -3.46 20.28
CA PHE A 93 8.05 -4.15 21.04
C PHE A 93 7.57 -3.29 22.21
#